data_AF-A0A154WER4-F1
#
_entry.id   AF-A0A154WER4-F1
#
_cell.length_a   1.000
_cell.length_b   1.000
_cell.length_c   1.000
_cell.angle_alpha   90.00
_cell.angle_beta   90.00
_cell.angle_gamma   90.00
#
_symmetry.space_group_name_H-M   'P 1'
#
loop_
_entity.id
_entity.type
_entity.pdbx_description
1 polymer ?
#
loop_
_entity_poly.entity_id
_entity_poly.type
_entity_poly.pdbx_seq_one_letter_code
_entity_poly.pdbx_strand_id
1 'polypeptide(L)'
;MAENAPFVLSLGDSPLSLVRYMEIVGGSAPEEWTMIHRPTLRHRFTPMLDDKDRLVRQQIDEPLVAFSYKPDIEISLLFGLIEEAAYNLPAGTPFAEENARTVLLDCFHCGQLVHRQTLLKIDRQRCVLPLPDDWLPAPTPIPRRLYDLARLIHRLAGPFTDFDAYFQRAGLTVADKPWP
;
A
#
# COMPACT_ATOMS: atom_id res chain seq x y z
N MET A 1 4.28 -39.66 -8.68
CA MET A 1 3.43 -38.53 -9.10
C MET A 1 2.35 -38.41 -8.05
N ALA A 2 2.50 -37.49 -7.10
CA ALA A 2 1.51 -37.27 -6.05
C ALA A 2 0.73 -35.99 -6.42
N GLU A 3 -0.58 -36.16 -6.46
CA GLU A 3 -1.59 -35.16 -6.81
C GLU A 3 -1.68 -34.14 -5.66
N ASN A 4 -1.37 -32.86 -5.94
CA ASN A 4 -1.51 -31.78 -4.98
C ASN A 4 -3.00 -31.45 -4.82
N ALA A 5 -3.63 -32.04 -3.80
CA ALA A 5 -4.94 -31.58 -3.35
C ALA A 5 -4.79 -30.18 -2.73
N PRO A 6 -5.71 -29.22 -3.02
CA PRO A 6 -5.66 -27.91 -2.41
C PRO A 6 -5.95 -28.02 -0.91
N PHE A 7 -5.08 -27.43 -0.11
CA PHE A 7 -5.22 -27.33 1.34
C PHE A 7 -6.39 -26.39 1.65
N VAL A 8 -7.50 -26.95 2.16
CA VAL A 8 -8.67 -26.19 2.62
C VAL A 8 -8.65 -26.18 4.14
N LEU A 9 -8.28 -25.05 4.74
CA LEU A 9 -8.55 -24.80 6.16
C LEU A 9 -10.03 -24.42 6.31
N SER A 10 -10.82 -25.36 6.83
CA SER A 10 -12.17 -25.05 7.33
C SER A 10 -12.06 -24.77 8.83
N LEU A 11 -12.12 -23.48 9.16
CA LEU A 11 -12.50 -22.98 10.48
C LEU A 11 -13.83 -22.24 10.27
N GLY A 12 -14.75 -22.36 11.24
CA GLY A 12 -16.11 -21.84 11.15
C GLY A 12 -16.18 -20.34 10.85
N ASP A 13 -17.33 -19.95 10.30
CA ASP A 13 -17.63 -18.70 9.57
C ASP A 13 -16.93 -18.60 8.21
N SER A 14 -17.70 -18.23 7.18
CA SER A 14 -17.25 -18.18 5.79
C SER A 14 -15.87 -17.54 5.66
N PRO A 15 -14.96 -18.11 4.84
CA PRO A 15 -13.61 -17.56 4.68
C PRO A 15 -13.71 -16.08 4.31
N LEU A 16 -13.02 -15.22 5.07
CA LEU A 16 -13.02 -13.78 4.84
C LEU A 16 -12.64 -13.50 3.39
N SER A 17 -13.59 -13.04 2.59
CA SER A 17 -13.31 -12.71 1.19
C SER A 17 -12.43 -11.46 1.13
N LEU A 18 -11.59 -11.37 0.10
CA LEU A 18 -10.73 -10.19 -0.09
C LEU A 18 -11.55 -8.90 -0.20
N VAL A 19 -12.73 -8.97 -0.83
CA VAL A 19 -13.67 -7.84 -0.90
C VAL A 19 -14.11 -7.40 0.49
N ARG A 20 -14.52 -8.35 1.34
CA ARG A 20 -14.94 -8.05 2.72
C ARG A 20 -13.79 -7.52 3.56
N TYR A 21 -12.58 -8.07 3.40
CA TYR A 21 -11.36 -7.57 4.03
C TYR A 21 -11.13 -6.09 3.68
N MET A 22 -11.19 -5.74 2.39
CA MET A 22 -10.97 -4.35 1.96
C MET A 22 -12.08 -3.40 2.41
N GLU A 23 -13.31 -3.86 2.56
CA GLU A 23 -14.40 -3.07 3.15
C GLU A 23 -14.18 -2.80 4.64
N ILE A 24 -13.70 -3.80 5.40
CA ILE A 24 -13.32 -3.62 6.82
C ILE A 24 -12.17 -2.62 6.93
N VAL A 25 -11.10 -2.84 6.18
CA VAL A 25 -9.92 -1.98 6.24
C VAL A 25 -10.24 -0.57 5.76
N GLY A 26 -10.74 -0.38 4.53
CA GLY A 26 -11.03 0.95 3.99
C GLY A 26 -12.12 1.72 4.74
N GLY A 27 -13.07 1.02 5.37
CA GLY A 27 -14.14 1.62 6.16
C GLY A 27 -13.77 1.95 7.61
N SER A 28 -12.60 1.51 8.08
CA SER A 28 -12.17 1.71 9.46
C SER A 28 -11.70 3.14 9.74
N ALA A 29 -11.80 3.54 11.00
CA ALA A 29 -11.28 4.81 11.49
C ALA A 29 -9.81 4.67 11.94
N PRO A 30 -8.95 5.70 11.78
CA PRO A 30 -7.55 5.62 12.22
C PRO A 30 -7.36 5.23 13.69
N GLU A 31 -8.31 5.62 14.55
CA GLU A 31 -8.30 5.33 15.99
C GLU A 31 -8.48 3.84 16.28
N GLU A 32 -8.99 3.06 15.34
CA GLU A 32 -9.12 1.61 15.42
C GLU A 32 -7.80 0.88 15.12
N TRP A 33 -6.74 1.60 14.76
CA TRP A 33 -5.44 1.01 14.45
C TRP A 33 -4.41 1.30 15.53
N THR A 34 -3.55 0.31 15.77
CA THR A 34 -2.32 0.48 16.55
C THR A 34 -1.15 0.58 15.58
N MET A 35 -0.40 1.67 15.66
CA MET A 35 0.82 1.87 14.86
C MET A 35 2.04 1.26 15.57
N ILE A 36 2.86 0.55 14.81
CA ILE A 36 4.08 -0.09 15.27
C ILE A 36 5.23 0.48 14.43
N HIS A 37 5.89 1.53 14.97
CA HIS A 37 6.90 2.35 14.27
C HIS A 37 8.27 1.67 14.05
N ARG A 38 8.42 0.40 14.43
CA ARG A 38 9.65 -0.37 14.27
C ARG A 38 9.32 -1.81 13.87
N PRO A 39 8.81 -2.02 12.64
CA PRO A 39 8.56 -3.37 12.18
C PRO A 39 9.87 -4.17 12.23
N THR A 40 9.81 -5.38 12.80
CA THR A 40 10.97 -6.27 12.92
C THR A 40 11.28 -7.03 11.62
N LEU A 41 10.45 -6.86 10.59
CA LEU A 41 10.59 -7.51 9.30
C LEU A 41 11.64 -6.83 8.43
N ARG A 42 12.65 -7.59 8.02
CA ARG A 42 13.59 -7.22 6.94
C ARG A 42 13.09 -7.85 5.65
N HIS A 43 12.86 -7.04 4.61
CA HIS A 43 12.26 -7.53 3.36
C HIS A 43 13.31 -7.96 2.34
N ARG A 44 14.26 -7.08 2.02
CA ARG A 44 15.25 -7.28 0.94
C ARG A 44 16.64 -6.92 1.42
N PHE A 45 17.60 -7.77 1.07
CA PHE A 45 19.01 -7.59 1.36
C PHE A 45 19.77 -7.42 0.04
N THR A 46 20.28 -6.22 -0.21
CA THR A 46 21.01 -5.91 -1.44
C THR A 46 22.50 -5.73 -1.10
N PRO A 47 23.40 -6.60 -1.58
CA PRO A 47 24.83 -6.40 -1.38
C PRO A 47 25.32 -5.22 -2.22
N MET A 48 26.20 -4.41 -1.64
CA MET A 48 26.97 -3.40 -2.33
C MET A 48 28.43 -3.86 -2.37
N LEU A 49 28.92 -4.07 -3.59
CA LEU A 49 30.26 -4.56 -3.84
C LEU A 49 31.21 -3.41 -4.20
N ASP A 50 32.49 -3.56 -3.92
CA ASP A 50 33.54 -2.69 -4.47
C ASP A 50 33.88 -3.05 -5.93
N ASP A 51 34.90 -2.39 -6.48
CA ASP A 51 35.47 -2.65 -7.81
C ASP A 51 36.12 -4.03 -7.96
N LYS A 52 36.23 -4.80 -6.86
CA LYS A 52 36.85 -6.13 -6.80
C LYS A 52 35.85 -7.20 -6.35
N ASP A 53 34.55 -6.93 -6.51
CA ASP A 53 33.45 -7.82 -6.12
C ASP A 53 33.42 -8.21 -4.63
N ARG A 54 34.07 -7.43 -3.76
CA ARG A 54 34.05 -7.68 -2.32
C ARG A 54 32.87 -6.97 -1.71
N LEU A 55 32.18 -7.65 -0.80
CA LEU A 55 31.09 -7.05 -0.04
C LEU A 55 31.62 -5.91 0.84
N VAL A 56 31.20 -4.68 0.55
CA VAL A 56 31.52 -3.49 1.35
C VAL A 56 30.39 -3.18 2.32
N ARG A 57 29.15 -3.34 1.87
CA ARG A 57 27.96 -3.01 2.65
C ARG A 57 26.79 -3.89 2.24
N GLN A 58 25.85 -4.08 3.16
CA GLN A 58 24.54 -4.64 2.86
C GLN A 58 23.48 -3.55 3.08
N GLN A 59 22.72 -3.25 2.04
CA GLN A 59 21.51 -2.46 2.15
C GLN A 59 20.37 -3.38 2.57
N ILE A 60 19.57 -2.95 3.53
CA ILE A 60 18.43 -3.71 4.04
C ILE A 60 17.20 -2.82 3.91
N ASP A 61 16.22 -3.27 3.15
CA ASP A 61 14.95 -2.57 3.02
C ASP A 61 13.96 -3.10 4.08
N GLU A 62 13.32 -2.17 4.77
CA GLU A 62 12.32 -2.44 5.80
C GLU A 62 11.06 -1.59 5.54
N PRO A 63 9.86 -2.10 5.86
CA PRO A 63 8.66 -1.27 5.89
C PRO A 63 8.85 -0.11 6.85
N LEU A 64 8.23 1.02 6.56
CA LEU A 64 8.26 2.19 7.42
C LEU A 64 7.50 1.95 8.73
N VAL A 65 6.37 1.25 8.63
CA VAL A 65 5.44 1.08 9.76
C VAL A 65 4.60 -0.18 9.57
N ALA A 66 4.26 -0.81 10.68
CA ALA A 66 3.24 -1.85 10.74
C ALA A 66 1.98 -1.34 11.46
N PHE A 67 0.83 -1.90 11.12
CA PHE A 67 -0.44 -1.60 11.75
C PHE A 67 -1.14 -2.88 12.17
N SER A 68 -1.77 -2.86 13.34
CA SER A 68 -2.65 -3.93 13.83
C SER A 68 -4.03 -3.35 14.09
N TYR A 69 -5.06 -3.99 13.52
CA TYR A 69 -6.44 -3.55 13.68
C TYR A 69 -6.97 -3.99 15.05
N LYS A 70 -7.39 -3.05 15.89
CA LYS A 70 -7.78 -3.32 17.28
C LYS A 70 -9.03 -4.20 17.41
N PRO A 71 -10.09 -4.03 16.58
CA PRO A 71 -11.27 -4.89 16.66
C PRO A 71 -11.01 -6.34 16.26
N ASP A 72 -10.04 -6.56 15.37
CA ASP A 72 -9.63 -7.89 14.92
C ASP A 72 -8.12 -7.94 14.65
N ILE A 73 -7.38 -8.50 15.62
CA ILE A 73 -5.92 -8.56 15.60
C ILE A 73 -5.36 -9.47 14.52
N GLU A 74 -6.19 -10.31 13.89
CA GLU A 74 -5.79 -11.13 12.76
C GLU A 74 -5.50 -10.27 11.52
N ILE A 75 -6.10 -9.07 11.44
CA ILE A 75 -5.88 -8.09 10.40
C ILE A 75 -4.67 -7.21 10.75
N SER A 76 -3.68 -7.21 9.86
CA SER A 76 -2.51 -6.35 10.00
C SER A 76 -2.02 -5.84 8.65
N LEU A 77 -1.34 -4.70 8.66
CA LEU A 77 -0.82 -4.03 7.46
C LEU A 77 0.66 -3.70 7.63
N LEU A 78 1.44 -3.77 6.56
CA LEU A 78 2.80 -3.20 6.50
C LEU A 78 2.86 -2.16 5.39
N PHE A 79 3.39 -0.98 5.68
CA PHE A 79 3.45 0.12 4.73
C PHE A 79 4.84 0.72 4.64
N GLY A 80 5.19 1.18 3.43
CA GLY A 80 6.28 2.14 3.23
C GLY A 80 7.56 1.57 2.64
N LEU A 81 7.57 0.30 2.20
CA LEU A 81 8.62 -0.20 1.33
C LEU A 81 8.54 0.55 -0.01
N ILE A 82 9.67 1.11 -0.46
CA ILE A 82 9.74 1.78 -1.76
C ILE A 82 9.85 0.72 -2.85
N GLU A 83 8.91 0.75 -3.79
CA GLU A 83 8.93 -0.10 -4.99
C GLU A 83 9.71 0.61 -6.11
N GLU A 84 9.34 1.85 -6.42
CA GLU A 84 10.03 2.70 -7.40
C GLU A 84 10.34 4.08 -6.80
N ALA A 85 11.62 4.44 -6.76
CA ALA A 85 12.10 5.67 -6.12
C ALA A 85 11.98 6.94 -7.00
N ALA A 86 11.74 6.76 -8.30
CA ALA A 86 11.64 7.82 -9.30
C ALA A 86 10.52 7.49 -10.30
N TYR A 87 9.29 7.39 -9.79
CA TYR A 87 8.12 7.08 -10.61
C TYR A 87 7.78 8.28 -11.50
N ASN A 88 7.74 8.06 -12.81
CA ASN A 88 7.41 9.11 -13.77
C ASN A 88 5.89 9.24 -13.89
N LEU A 89 5.35 10.35 -13.40
CA LEU A 89 3.94 10.66 -13.61
C LEU A 89 3.70 11.11 -15.06
N PRO A 90 2.49 10.86 -15.61
CA PRO A 90 2.14 11.34 -16.94
C PRO A 90 2.30 12.85 -17.06
N ALA A 91 2.69 13.29 -18.25
CA ALA A 91 2.75 14.70 -18.60
C ALA A 91 1.39 15.37 -18.41
N GLY A 92 1.39 16.58 -17.86
CA GLY A 92 0.16 17.34 -17.58
C GLY A 92 -0.48 17.03 -16.21
N THR A 93 0.02 16.05 -15.45
CA THR A 93 -0.35 15.93 -14.03
C THR A 93 0.28 17.09 -13.23
N PRO A 94 -0.43 17.71 -12.27
CA PRO A 94 0.12 18.85 -11.52
C PRO A 94 1.36 18.55 -10.69
N PHE A 95 1.67 17.28 -10.48
CA PHE A 95 2.80 16.79 -9.71
C PHE A 95 3.88 16.15 -10.59
N ALA A 96 3.79 16.28 -11.93
CA ALA A 96 4.71 15.62 -12.88
C ALA A 96 6.19 16.01 -12.68
N GLU A 97 6.43 17.24 -12.27
CA GLU A 97 7.78 17.77 -12.01
C GLU A 97 8.29 17.44 -10.59
N GLU A 98 7.42 16.88 -9.74
CA GLU A 98 7.75 16.54 -8.38
C GLU A 98 8.16 15.07 -8.31
N ASN A 99 9.25 14.77 -7.60
CA ASN A 99 9.74 13.40 -7.44
C ASN A 99 8.68 12.51 -6.77
N ALA A 100 7.92 11.77 -7.60
CA ALA A 100 6.95 10.80 -7.16
C ALA A 100 7.62 9.44 -6.92
N ARG A 101 7.02 8.65 -6.03
CA ARG A 101 7.50 7.32 -5.66
C ARG A 101 6.34 6.37 -5.53
N THR A 102 6.54 5.12 -5.90
CA THR A 102 5.60 4.07 -5.52
C THR A 102 6.04 3.42 -4.22
N VAL A 103 5.07 3.10 -3.37
CA VAL A 103 5.27 2.47 -2.08
C VAL A 103 4.30 1.31 -1.92
N LEU A 104 4.77 0.22 -1.32
CA LEU A 104 3.96 -0.97 -1.08
C LEU A 104 3.16 -0.82 0.22
N LEU A 105 1.94 -1.33 0.14
CA LEU A 105 1.07 -1.68 1.25
C LEU A 105 0.80 -3.19 1.18
N ASP A 106 1.29 -3.91 2.18
CA ASP A 106 1.02 -5.33 2.34
C ASP A 106 -0.12 -5.52 3.35
N CYS A 107 -1.13 -6.28 2.95
CA CYS A 107 -2.30 -6.61 3.74
C CYS A 107 -2.22 -8.06 4.20
N PHE A 108 -2.40 -8.30 5.50
CA PHE A 108 -2.28 -9.62 6.11
C PHE A 108 -3.54 -10.01 6.87
N HIS A 109 -3.85 -11.30 6.82
CA HIS A 109 -4.85 -11.96 7.67
C HIS A 109 -4.20 -13.18 8.32
N CYS A 110 -4.29 -13.30 9.65
CA CYS A 110 -3.61 -14.34 10.43
C CYS A 110 -2.09 -14.42 10.13
N GLY A 111 -1.46 -13.28 9.86
CA GLY A 111 -0.03 -13.20 9.49
C GLY A 111 0.30 -13.68 8.06
N GLN A 112 -0.68 -14.11 7.26
CA GLN A 112 -0.49 -14.47 5.86
C GLN A 112 -0.76 -13.27 4.95
N LEU A 113 0.11 -13.03 3.96
CA LEU A 113 -0.10 -11.97 2.96
C LEU A 113 -1.30 -12.34 2.09
N VAL A 114 -2.38 -11.56 2.20
CA VAL A 114 -3.62 -11.77 1.42
C VAL A 114 -3.72 -10.83 0.23
N HIS A 115 -3.09 -9.66 0.29
CA HIS A 115 -3.07 -8.68 -0.80
C HIS A 115 -1.86 -7.77 -0.70
N ARG A 116 -1.36 -7.31 -1.85
CA ARG A 116 -0.34 -6.27 -1.94
C ARG A 116 -0.85 -5.19 -2.87
N GLN A 117 -0.84 -3.95 -2.38
CA GLN A 117 -1.25 -2.78 -3.14
C GLN A 117 -0.08 -1.82 -3.28
N THR A 118 0.12 -1.33 -4.50
CA THR A 118 1.02 -0.19 -4.75
C THR A 118 0.25 1.12 -4.58
N LEU A 119 0.79 2.02 -3.77
CA LEU A 119 0.31 3.38 -3.57
C LEU A 119 1.35 4.38 -4.06
N LEU A 120 0.93 5.62 -4.28
CA LEU A 120 1.74 6.67 -4.86
C LEU A 120 2.03 7.77 -3.83
N LYS A 121 3.31 8.02 -3.53
CA LYS A 121 3.74 9.21 -2.79
C LYS A 121 4.07 10.33 -3.77
N ILE A 122 3.37 11.46 -3.64
CA ILE A 122 3.55 12.65 -4.49
C ILE A 122 3.98 13.87 -3.66
N ASP A 123 4.29 14.98 -4.34
CA ASP A 123 4.69 16.27 -3.74
C ASP A 123 5.71 16.11 -2.63
N ARG A 124 6.87 15.54 -3.01
CA ARG A 124 7.97 15.30 -2.08
C ARG A 124 7.52 14.52 -0.83
N GLN A 125 6.64 13.53 -1.06
CA GLN A 125 6.06 12.66 -0.04
C GLN A 125 5.03 13.32 0.88
N ARG A 126 4.42 14.44 0.47
CA ARG A 126 3.40 15.17 1.23
C ARG A 126 2.01 14.53 1.20
N CYS A 127 1.76 13.64 0.24
CA CYS A 127 0.50 12.92 0.16
C CYS A 127 0.73 11.49 -0.36
N VAL A 128 -0.05 10.54 0.17
CA VAL A 128 -0.16 9.17 -0.33
C VAL A 128 -1.49 9.07 -1.08
N LEU A 129 -1.45 8.78 -2.37
CA LEU A 129 -2.61 8.63 -3.24
C LEU A 129 -2.73 7.18 -3.75
N PRO A 130 -3.93 6.76 -4.18
CA PRO A 130 -4.08 5.52 -4.93
C PRO A 130 -3.37 5.64 -6.28
N LEU A 131 -2.71 4.57 -6.71
CA LEU A 131 -2.14 4.47 -8.05
C LEU A 131 -3.22 3.89 -8.99
N PRO A 132 -3.63 4.59 -10.07
CA PRO A 132 -4.53 4.01 -11.06
C PRO A 132 -3.82 2.88 -11.85
N ASP A 133 -4.59 1.90 -12.32
CA ASP A 133 -4.09 0.86 -13.25
C ASP A 133 -3.52 1.52 -14.51
N ASP A 134 -4.26 2.50 -15.05
CA ASP A 134 -3.90 3.28 -16.22
C ASP A 134 -4.19 4.76 -15.97
N TRP A 135 -3.24 5.62 -16.33
CA TRP A 135 -3.46 7.06 -16.33
C TRP A 135 -4.26 7.47 -17.55
N LEU A 136 -5.57 7.65 -17.37
CA LEU A 136 -6.47 8.16 -18.40
C LEU A 136 -6.46 9.70 -18.41
N PRO A 137 -6.79 10.36 -19.55
CA PRO A 137 -7.04 11.79 -19.57
C PRO A 137 -7.99 12.18 -18.43
N ALA A 138 -7.65 13.25 -17.71
CA ALA A 138 -8.39 13.63 -16.52
C ALA A 138 -9.90 13.83 -16.82
N PRO A 139 -10.80 13.28 -15.97
CA PRO A 139 -10.51 12.63 -14.70
C PRO A 139 -10.18 11.13 -14.83
N THR A 140 -9.13 10.67 -14.15
CA THR A 140 -8.78 9.25 -14.06
C THR A 140 -9.64 8.55 -12.99
N PRO A 141 -10.39 7.49 -13.33
CA PRO A 141 -11.27 6.80 -12.39
C PRO A 141 -10.51 5.88 -11.43
N ILE A 142 -10.84 5.96 -10.14
CA ILE A 142 -10.30 5.11 -9.07
C ILE A 142 -11.47 4.36 -8.41
N PRO A 143 -11.38 3.03 -8.21
CA PRO A 143 -12.38 2.28 -7.45
C PRO A 143 -12.59 2.85 -6.04
N ARG A 144 -13.85 2.93 -5.58
CA ARG A 144 -14.21 3.43 -4.24
C ARG A 144 -13.36 2.84 -3.12
N ARG A 145 -13.25 1.51 -3.06
CA ARG A 145 -12.51 0.81 -2.01
C ARG A 145 -11.01 1.13 -2.03
N LEU A 146 -10.41 1.32 -3.20
CA LEU A 146 -9.00 1.72 -3.33
C LEU A 146 -8.78 3.17 -2.86
N TYR A 147 -9.72 4.06 -3.18
CA TYR A 147 -9.73 5.42 -2.65
C TYR A 147 -9.83 5.42 -1.11
N ASP A 148 -10.76 4.66 -0.54
CA ASP A 148 -10.97 4.59 0.92
C ASP A 148 -9.73 4.01 1.62
N LEU A 149 -9.13 2.95 1.06
CA LEU A 149 -7.88 2.37 1.53
C LEU A 149 -6.73 3.38 1.52
N ALA A 150 -6.48 4.06 0.39
CA ALA A 150 -5.42 5.04 0.28
C ALA A 150 -5.62 6.22 1.24
N ARG A 151 -6.87 6.67 1.41
CA ARG A 151 -7.25 7.73 2.35
C ARG A 151 -6.96 7.34 3.79
N LEU A 152 -7.28 6.10 4.19
CA LEU A 152 -6.93 5.58 5.50
C LEU A 152 -5.41 5.56 5.70
N ILE A 153 -4.65 5.01 4.76
CA ILE A 153 -3.19 4.94 4.87
C ILE A 153 -2.56 6.33 4.94
N HIS A 154 -3.06 7.31 4.18
CA HIS A 154 -2.62 8.70 4.30
C HIS A 154 -2.92 9.28 5.68
N ARG A 155 -4.09 8.98 6.28
CA ARG A 155 -4.40 9.43 7.65
C ARG A 155 -3.53 8.74 8.71
N LEU A 156 -3.13 7.49 8.49
CA LEU A 156 -2.32 6.71 9.42
C LEU A 156 -0.84 7.05 9.37
N ALA A 157 -0.26 7.18 8.17
CA ALA A 157 1.20 7.33 7.98
C ALA A 157 1.60 8.42 6.98
N GLY A 158 0.64 9.11 6.39
CA GLY A 158 0.90 10.29 5.57
C GLY A 158 1.15 11.54 6.44
N PRO A 159 1.73 12.59 5.86
CA PRO A 159 1.81 13.89 6.51
C PRO A 159 0.42 14.50 6.77
N PHE A 160 0.34 15.46 7.68
CA PHE A 160 -0.90 16.19 7.99
C PHE A 160 -1.28 17.16 6.87
N THR A 161 -1.81 16.62 5.77
CA THR A 161 -2.25 17.32 4.57
C THR A 161 -3.63 16.83 4.16
N ASP A 162 -4.35 17.67 3.40
CA ASP A 162 -5.70 17.36 2.91
C ASP A 162 -5.66 16.37 1.75
N PHE A 163 -5.89 15.08 2.05
CA PHE A 163 -5.93 14.02 1.05
C PHE A 163 -6.90 14.32 -0.10
N ASP A 164 -8.10 14.81 0.21
CA ASP A 164 -9.17 14.98 -0.78
C ASP A 164 -8.81 16.09 -1.78
N ALA A 165 -8.17 17.16 -1.30
CA ALA A 165 -7.63 18.21 -2.15
C ALA A 165 -6.50 17.69 -3.07
N TYR A 166 -5.58 16.85 -2.58
CA TYR A 166 -4.54 16.24 -3.42
C TYR A 166 -5.12 15.26 -4.44
N PHE A 167 -6.10 14.45 -4.04
CA PHE A 167 -6.78 13.50 -4.91
C PHE A 167 -7.46 14.21 -6.09
N GLN A 168 -8.20 15.29 -5.82
CA GLN A 168 -8.83 16.12 -6.86
C GLN A 168 -7.79 16.83 -7.73
N ARG A 169 -6.75 17.42 -7.13
CA ARG A 169 -5.67 18.09 -7.89
C ARG A 169 -4.91 17.12 -8.78
N ALA A 170 -4.75 15.86 -8.39
CA ALA A 170 -4.14 14.83 -9.23
C ALA A 170 -5.02 14.46 -10.45
N GLY A 171 -6.22 15.02 -10.57
CA GLY A 171 -7.16 14.69 -11.63
C GLY A 171 -7.82 13.33 -11.43
N LEU A 172 -7.84 12.81 -10.20
CA LEU A 172 -8.48 11.54 -9.88
C LEU A 172 -9.96 11.76 -9.53
N THR A 173 -10.79 10.79 -9.88
CA THR A 173 -12.20 10.75 -9.48
C THR A 173 -12.56 9.37 -8.95
N VAL A 174 -13.54 9.29 -8.07
CA VAL A 174 -14.01 7.98 -7.60
C VAL A 174 -15.06 7.43 -8.54
N ALA A 175 -14.90 6.17 -8.92
CA ALA A 175 -15.80 5.43 -9.78
C ALA A 175 -16.31 4.16 -9.09
N ASP A 176 -17.51 3.74 -9.47
CA ASP A 176 -18.07 2.44 -9.09
C ASP A 176 -17.52 1.37 -10.03
N LYS A 177 -16.27 0.98 -9.79
CA LYS A 177 -15.55 -0.08 -10.50
C LYS A 177 -15.28 -1.23 -9.53
N PRO A 178 -15.44 -2.50 -9.95
CA PRO A 178 -15.04 -3.63 -9.13
C PRO A 178 -13.52 -3.58 -8.85
N TRP A 179 -13.20 -3.74 -7.58
CA TRP A 179 -11.86 -3.91 -7.03
C TRP A 179 -12.06 -4.30 -5.56
N PRO A 180 -11.26 -5.17 -4.96
CA PRO A 180 -10.16 -5.91 -5.57
C PRO A 180 -10.65 -7.04 -6.49
#